data_AF-A0A522R1N9-F1
#
_entry.id   AF-A0A522R1N9-F1
#
_cell.length_a   1.000
_cell.length_b   1.000
_cell.length_c   1.000
_cell.angle_alpha   90.00
_cell.angle_beta   90.00
_cell.angle_gamma   90.00
#
_symmetry.space_group_name_H-M   'P 1'
#
loop_
_entity.id
_entity.type
_entity.pdbx_description
1 polymer ?
#
loop_
_entity_poly.entity_id
_entity_poly.type
_entity_poly.pdbx_seq_one_letter_code
_entity_poly.pdbx_strand_id
1 'polypeptide(L)'
;MIPKQPEADHIKWSFQQLATGSYTISQVRKMACVNDLQCSKNNFLELVHNPIYCGIIRIPANQDEEEQFVRALHEPLISESLFHQVQFMICKDQNKRGNRDVLKSLFPLRCFLSCPWCGCKLTGSVSQGKHLKYAYYHCTGYKCKGGFRAEMLNSCYEEKLKKIHLRPEVYELLGFVLEGENIFTRRREHIDDGRKYYILSQNKNFIFQRQESTFWMRRSTLMISAN
;
A
#
# COMPACT_ATOMS: atom_id res chain seq x y z
N MET A 1 6.08 18.86 19.01
CA MET A 1 4.79 19.11 19.69
C MET A 1 4.38 17.81 20.38
N ILE A 2 4.08 17.87 21.68
CA ILE A 2 3.61 16.71 22.44
C ILE A 2 2.08 16.82 22.50
N PRO A 3 1.31 15.79 22.12
CA PRO A 3 -0.15 15.82 22.23
C PRO A 3 -0.56 16.03 23.69
N LYS A 4 -1.58 16.86 23.93
CA LYS A 4 -2.05 17.18 25.28
C LYS A 4 -2.79 15.97 25.87
N GLN A 5 -2.67 15.76 27.17
CA GLN A 5 -3.54 14.81 27.86
C GLN A 5 -4.99 15.34 27.86
N PRO A 6 -6.02 14.51 27.58
CA PRO A 6 -6.04 13.04 27.50
C PRO A 6 -5.83 12.42 26.09
N GLU A 7 -5.67 13.24 25.04
CA GLU A 7 -5.61 12.75 23.64
C GLU A 7 -4.43 11.78 23.40
N ALA A 8 -3.31 12.03 24.07
CA ALA A 8 -2.11 11.20 24.00
C ALA A 8 -2.39 9.73 24.40
N ASP A 9 -3.18 9.51 25.44
CA ASP A 9 -3.50 8.18 25.95
C ASP A 9 -4.41 7.41 24.97
N HIS A 10 -5.39 8.09 24.37
CA HIS A 10 -6.25 7.51 23.34
C HIS A 10 -5.49 7.13 22.06
N ILE A 11 -4.48 7.92 21.69
CA ILE A 11 -3.58 7.60 20.58
C ILE A 11 -2.77 6.34 20.91
N LYS A 12 -2.15 6.30 22.10
CA LYS A 12 -1.36 5.13 22.55
C LYS A 12 -2.20 3.86 22.58
N TRP A 13 -3.42 3.93 23.11
CA TRP A 13 -4.40 2.85 23.10
C TRP A 13 -4.74 2.39 21.68
N SER A 14 -4.93 3.34 20.76
CA SER A 14 -5.24 3.03 19.35
C SER A 14 -4.12 2.22 18.69
N PHE A 15 -2.85 2.56 18.92
CA PHE A 15 -1.71 1.79 18.41
C PHE A 15 -1.66 0.37 19.00
N GLN A 16 -1.94 0.22 20.29
CA GLN A 16 -2.02 -1.11 20.92
C GLN A 16 -3.12 -1.98 20.30
N GLN A 17 -4.32 -1.42 20.09
CA GLN A 17 -5.42 -2.16 19.46
C GLN A 17 -5.11 -2.56 18.01
N LEU A 18 -4.42 -1.70 17.26
CA LEU A 18 -4.00 -2.00 15.90
C LEU A 18 -2.93 -3.10 15.85
N ALA A 19 -2.02 -3.12 16.83
CA ALA A 19 -0.96 -4.14 16.91
C ALA A 19 -1.52 -5.55 17.15
N THR A 20 -2.65 -5.68 17.83
CA THR A 20 -3.37 -6.95 18.03
C THR A 20 -3.82 -7.58 16.70
N GLY A 21 -4.11 -6.76 15.67
CA GLY A 21 -4.48 -7.25 14.34
C GLY A 21 -5.92 -7.75 14.18
N SER A 22 -6.72 -7.72 15.23
CA SER A 22 -8.12 -8.16 15.21
C SER A 22 -9.09 -7.12 14.63
N TYR A 23 -8.67 -5.85 14.61
CA TYR A 23 -9.51 -4.72 14.21
C TYR A 23 -8.92 -3.97 13.01
N THR A 24 -9.79 -3.51 12.12
CA THR A 24 -9.42 -2.60 11.04
C THR A 24 -9.18 -1.18 11.56
N ILE A 25 -8.40 -0.37 10.83
CA ILE A 25 -8.17 1.06 11.14
C ILE A 25 -9.50 1.80 11.37
N SER A 26 -10.52 1.52 10.54
CA SER A 26 -11.82 2.17 10.70
C SER A 26 -12.58 1.73 11.94
N GLN A 27 -12.40 0.50 12.42
CA GLN A 27 -13.02 0.03 13.66
C GLN A 27 -12.33 0.67 14.86
N VAL A 28 -10.99 0.67 14.89
CA VAL A 28 -10.22 1.30 15.97
C VAL A 28 -10.53 2.78 16.08
N ARG A 29 -10.62 3.51 14.96
CA ARG A 29 -11.05 4.91 14.96
C ARG A 29 -12.41 5.10 15.61
N LYS A 30 -13.41 4.27 15.27
CA LYS A 30 -14.76 4.37 15.84
C LYS A 30 -14.73 4.14 17.35
N MET A 31 -13.97 3.14 17.80
CA MET A 31 -13.80 2.88 19.24
C MET A 31 -13.09 4.05 19.92
N ALA A 32 -12.04 4.61 19.32
CA ALA A 32 -11.33 5.77 19.85
C ALA A 32 -12.24 7.02 19.93
N CYS A 33 -13.10 7.27 18.93
CA CYS A 33 -14.07 8.37 18.98
C CYS A 33 -15.11 8.22 20.10
N VAL A 34 -15.48 6.98 20.45
CA VAL A 34 -16.34 6.71 21.61
C VAL A 34 -15.60 6.99 22.92
N ASN A 35 -14.27 6.81 22.94
CA ASN A 35 -13.39 7.18 24.03
C ASN A 35 -12.84 8.61 23.82
N ASP A 36 -13.69 9.55 23.44
CA ASP A 36 -13.41 10.99 23.33
C ASP A 36 -12.33 11.48 22.34
N LEU A 37 -11.75 10.59 21.51
CA LEU A 37 -10.82 11.03 20.46
C LEU A 37 -11.58 11.55 19.22
N GLN A 38 -11.81 12.86 19.16
CA GLN A 38 -12.47 13.51 18.03
C GLN A 38 -11.57 13.56 16.79
N CYS A 39 -11.69 12.56 15.91
CA CYS A 39 -10.88 12.48 14.70
C CYS A 39 -11.67 12.08 13.44
N SER A 40 -11.41 12.81 12.36
CA SER A 40 -11.92 12.46 11.03
C SER A 40 -11.23 11.20 10.50
N LYS A 41 -11.83 10.56 9.50
CA LYS A 41 -11.26 9.33 8.91
C LYS A 41 -9.87 9.56 8.32
N ASN A 42 -9.66 10.67 7.60
CA ASN A 42 -8.37 10.98 6.99
C ASN A 42 -7.32 11.35 8.05
N ASN A 43 -7.70 12.17 9.04
CA ASN A 43 -6.78 12.56 10.11
C ASN A 43 -6.31 11.34 10.91
N PHE A 44 -7.21 10.41 11.25
CA PHE A 44 -6.81 9.18 11.93
C PHE A 44 -5.87 8.30 11.08
N LEU A 45 -6.05 8.29 9.75
CA LEU A 45 -5.16 7.55 8.86
C LEU A 45 -3.76 8.18 8.84
N GLU A 46 -3.67 9.51 8.69
CA GLU A 46 -2.41 10.25 8.77
C GLU A 46 -1.72 10.05 10.11
N LEU A 47 -2.48 10.12 11.21
CA LEU A 47 -2.02 9.90 12.57
C LEU A 47 -1.35 8.54 12.72
N VAL A 48 -2.01 7.47 12.27
CA VAL A 48 -1.48 6.10 12.40
C VAL A 48 -0.21 5.89 11.56
N HIS A 49 -0.04 6.64 10.46
CA HIS A 49 1.15 6.57 9.61
C HIS A 49 2.27 7.54 10.01
N ASN A 50 2.03 8.45 10.95
CA ASN A 50 3.00 9.49 11.29
C ASN A 50 4.13 8.95 12.19
N PRO A 51 5.39 8.93 11.72
CA PRO A 51 6.52 8.43 12.52
C PRO A 51 6.89 9.35 13.70
N ILE A 52 6.31 10.55 13.78
CA ILE A 52 6.59 11.47 14.89
C ILE A 52 6.23 10.86 16.26
N TYR A 53 5.23 9.98 16.30
CA TYR A 53 4.78 9.35 17.55
C TYR A 53 5.80 8.36 18.12
N CYS A 54 6.69 7.80 17.30
CA CYS A 54 7.83 6.99 17.77
C CYS A 54 9.14 7.80 17.88
N GLY A 55 9.09 9.13 17.74
CA GLY A 55 10.25 9.99 17.88
C GLY A 55 11.11 10.07 16.61
N ILE A 56 10.53 9.85 15.42
CA ILE A 56 11.23 9.98 14.14
C ILE A 56 10.58 11.10 13.32
N ILE A 57 11.40 11.98 12.74
CA ILE A 57 10.96 13.05 11.84
C ILE A 57 11.34 12.67 10.41
N ARG A 58 10.36 12.75 9.51
CA ARG A 58 10.55 12.60 8.06
C ARG A 58 10.79 13.97 7.44
N ILE A 59 11.95 14.15 6.83
CA ILE A 59 12.30 15.33 6.05
C ILE A 59 12.12 14.96 4.58
N PRO A 60 11.13 15.55 3.87
CA PRO A 60 10.88 15.21 2.47
C PRO A 60 12.07 15.60 1.60
N ALA A 61 12.27 14.85 0.51
CA ALA A 61 13.29 15.19 -0.48
C ALA A 61 13.02 16.55 -1.12
N ASN A 62 14.08 17.31 -1.34
CA ASN A 62 14.08 18.53 -2.16
C ASN A 62 14.91 18.28 -3.43
N GLN A 63 14.96 19.27 -4.34
CA GLN A 63 15.66 19.12 -5.63
C GLN A 63 17.14 18.70 -5.47
N ASP A 64 17.76 19.08 -4.36
CA ASP A 64 19.19 18.85 -4.09
C ASP A 64 19.46 17.79 -2.98
N GLU A 65 18.44 17.32 -2.27
CA GLU A 65 18.63 16.46 -1.09
C GLU A 65 17.64 15.28 -1.05
N GLU A 66 18.15 14.09 -0.75
CA GLU A 66 17.34 12.88 -0.59
C GLU A 66 16.45 12.94 0.67
N GLU A 67 15.40 12.12 0.71
CA GLU A 67 14.52 12.01 1.88
C GLU A 67 15.30 11.47 3.09
N GLN A 68 15.16 12.14 4.24
CA GLN A 68 15.87 11.79 5.47
C GLN A 68 14.92 11.46 6.62
N PHE A 69 15.33 10.48 7.44
CA PHE A 69 14.67 10.11 8.68
C PHE A 69 15.59 10.40 9.85
N VAL A 70 15.25 11.42 10.62
CA VAL A 70 16.08 11.92 11.72
C VAL A 70 15.39 11.63 13.04
N ARG A 71 16.18 11.29 14.07
CA ARG A 71 15.65 11.10 15.41
C ARG A 71 15.27 12.44 16.02
N ALA A 72 14.04 12.52 16.53
CA ALA A 72 13.50 13.72 17.12
C ALA A 72 14.06 13.95 18.54
N LEU A 73 14.02 15.20 18.99
CA LEU A 73 14.41 15.58 20.35
C LEU A 73 13.27 15.40 21.38
N HIS A 74 12.02 15.23 20.92
CA HIS A 74 10.88 15.06 21.83
C HIS A 74 10.77 13.61 22.33
N GLU A 75 10.14 13.46 23.50
CA GLU A 75 9.85 12.15 24.06
C GLU A 75 8.81 11.41 23.19
N PRO A 76 9.11 10.17 22.74
CA PRO A 76 8.20 9.40 21.90
C PRO A 76 6.98 8.93 22.70
N LEU A 77 5.80 8.98 22.08
CA LEU A 77 4.55 8.53 22.67
C LEU A 77 4.42 7.00 22.68
N ILE A 78 4.98 6.36 21.65
CA ILE A 78 4.99 4.90 21.44
C ILE A 78 6.40 4.42 21.12
N SER A 79 6.68 3.13 21.33
CA SER A 79 7.95 2.55 20.92
C SER A 79 8.02 2.41 19.39
N GLU A 80 9.24 2.49 18.86
CA GLU A 80 9.52 2.24 17.45
C GLU A 80 9.07 0.83 17.01
N SER A 81 9.24 -0.17 17.89
CA SER A 81 8.78 -1.54 17.67
C SER A 81 7.26 -1.64 17.48
N LEU A 82 6.48 -0.94 18.33
CA LEU A 82 5.02 -0.93 18.25
C LEU A 82 4.56 -0.23 16.96
N PHE A 83 5.19 0.89 16.61
CA PHE A 83 4.91 1.60 15.36
C PHE A 83 5.15 0.69 14.14
N HIS A 84 6.32 0.04 14.06
CA HIS A 84 6.66 -0.87 12.97
C HIS A 84 5.71 -2.08 12.89
N GLN A 85 5.32 -2.65 14.03
CA GLN A 85 4.34 -3.73 14.07
C GLN A 85 3.00 -3.27 13.48
N VAL A 86 2.51 -2.08 13.85
CA VAL A 86 1.26 -1.53 13.31
C VAL A 86 1.37 -1.30 11.80
N GLN A 87 2.47 -0.70 11.31
CA GLN A 87 2.68 -0.51 9.86
C GLN A 87 2.66 -1.85 9.11
N PHE A 88 3.30 -2.88 9.67
CA PHE A 88 3.30 -4.23 9.10
C PHE A 88 1.89 -4.82 9.02
N MET A 89 1.10 -4.70 10.10
CA MET A 89 -0.27 -5.21 10.13
C MET A 89 -1.18 -4.49 9.13
N ILE A 90 -1.02 -3.17 8.98
CA ILE A 90 -1.75 -2.38 7.98
C ILE A 90 -1.40 -2.83 6.56
N CYS A 91 -0.12 -3.01 6.25
CA CYS A 91 0.32 -3.50 4.94
C CYS A 91 -0.21 -4.91 4.65
N LYS A 92 -0.21 -5.81 5.65
CA LYS A 92 -0.74 -7.17 5.53
C LYS A 92 -2.24 -7.17 5.19
N ASP A 93 -3.02 -6.29 5.79
CA ASP A 93 -4.47 -6.20 5.53
C ASP A 93 -4.78 -5.65 4.13
N GLN A 94 -3.95 -4.75 3.60
CA GLN A 94 -4.07 -4.29 2.22
C GLN A 94 -3.87 -5.43 1.21
N ASN A 95 -2.97 -6.38 1.50
CA ASN A 95 -2.71 -7.55 0.67
C ASN A 95 -3.86 -8.59 0.73
N LYS A 96 -4.68 -8.60 1.78
CA LYS A 96 -5.85 -9.48 1.92
C LYS A 96 -7.08 -9.01 1.13
N ARG A 97 -7.00 -7.91 0.39
CA ARG A 97 -8.09 -7.42 -0.48
C ARG A 97 -8.25 -8.29 -1.75
N GLY A 98 -8.34 -9.61 -1.60
CA GLY A 98 -8.47 -10.60 -2.68
C GLY A 98 -9.74 -10.42 -3.54
N ASN A 99 -10.72 -9.63 -3.09
CA ASN A 99 -11.87 -9.27 -3.93
C ASN A 99 -11.47 -8.42 -5.16
N ARG A 100 -10.37 -7.66 -5.10
CA ARG A 100 -9.90 -6.90 -6.29
C ARG A 100 -9.42 -7.82 -7.40
N ASP A 101 -8.80 -8.95 -7.07
CA ASP A 101 -8.25 -9.87 -8.07
C ASP A 101 -9.35 -10.67 -8.76
N VAL A 102 -10.38 -11.11 -8.01
CA VAL A 102 -11.57 -11.74 -8.58
C VAL A 102 -12.29 -10.79 -9.53
N LEU A 103 -12.52 -9.53 -9.11
CA LEU A 103 -13.11 -8.49 -9.97
C LEU A 103 -12.19 -8.05 -11.13
N LYS A 104 -10.89 -8.34 -11.09
CA LYS A 104 -9.97 -8.07 -12.18
C LYS A 104 -10.03 -9.20 -13.22
N SER A 105 -10.10 -10.45 -12.77
CA SER A 105 -10.23 -11.62 -13.65
C SER A 105 -11.53 -11.62 -14.46
N LEU A 106 -12.66 -11.23 -13.85
CA LEU A 106 -13.96 -11.20 -14.52
C LEU A 106 -14.09 -10.04 -15.53
N PHE A 107 -13.34 -8.95 -15.34
CA PHE A 107 -13.46 -7.73 -16.12
C PHE A 107 -12.10 -7.25 -16.65
N PRO A 108 -11.40 -8.04 -17.49
CA PRO A 108 -10.08 -7.68 -18.01
C PRO A 108 -10.11 -6.41 -18.87
N LEU A 109 -11.25 -6.10 -19.50
CA LEU A 109 -11.43 -4.95 -20.39
C LEU A 109 -12.01 -3.72 -19.68
N ARG A 110 -12.08 -3.73 -18.34
CA ARG A 110 -12.59 -2.61 -17.53
C ARG A 110 -11.79 -1.35 -17.84
N CYS A 111 -12.49 -0.24 -18.08
CA CYS A 111 -11.94 1.06 -18.46
C CYS A 111 -11.24 1.14 -19.84
N PHE A 112 -11.09 0.04 -20.57
CA PHE A 112 -10.56 0.06 -21.94
C PHE A 112 -11.68 0.30 -22.96
N LEU A 113 -12.83 -0.34 -22.76
CA LEU A 113 -13.99 -0.22 -23.65
C LEU A 113 -14.69 1.13 -23.51
N SER A 114 -15.11 1.69 -24.64
CA SER A 114 -15.95 2.88 -24.72
C SER A 114 -17.39 2.48 -25.06
N CYS A 115 -18.34 3.14 -24.41
CA CYS A 115 -19.76 2.95 -24.64
C CYS A 115 -20.14 3.44 -26.05
N PRO A 116 -20.84 2.63 -26.87
CA PRO A 116 -21.19 3.03 -28.23
C PRO A 116 -22.23 4.17 -28.26
N TRP A 117 -22.99 4.38 -27.18
CA TRP A 117 -24.05 5.38 -27.14
C TRP A 117 -23.59 6.76 -26.65
N CYS A 118 -22.64 6.82 -25.71
CA CYS A 118 -22.21 8.10 -25.12
C CYS A 118 -20.69 8.28 -25.04
N GLY A 119 -19.89 7.32 -25.54
CA GLY A 119 -18.43 7.38 -25.53
C GLY A 119 -17.77 7.23 -24.16
N CYS A 120 -18.52 7.33 -23.06
CA CYS A 120 -18.00 7.10 -21.71
C CYS A 120 -17.40 5.70 -21.56
N LYS A 121 -16.46 5.53 -20.65
CA LYS A 121 -15.84 4.23 -20.39
C LYS A 121 -16.83 3.23 -19.79
N LEU A 122 -16.60 1.94 -20.07
CA LEU A 122 -17.31 0.86 -19.41
C LEU A 122 -16.57 0.43 -18.15
N THR A 123 -17.31 0.26 -17.06
CA THR A 123 -16.86 -0.40 -15.84
C THR A 123 -17.54 -1.76 -15.71
N GLY A 124 -17.28 -2.54 -14.66
CA GLY A 124 -17.77 -3.92 -14.53
C GLY A 124 -18.29 -4.23 -13.14
N SER A 125 -19.47 -4.84 -13.05
CA SER A 125 -20.09 -5.30 -11.80
C SER A 125 -20.76 -6.66 -11.98
N VAL A 126 -20.93 -7.38 -10.87
CA VAL A 126 -21.61 -8.67 -10.83
C VAL A 126 -22.99 -8.47 -10.20
N SER A 127 -24.05 -8.88 -10.88
CA SER A 127 -25.40 -8.95 -10.34
C SER A 127 -25.70 -10.36 -9.84
N GLN A 128 -26.46 -10.46 -8.75
CA GLN A 128 -26.88 -11.74 -8.16
C GLN A 128 -28.33 -12.02 -8.55
N GLY A 129 -28.57 -13.14 -9.22
CA GLY A 129 -29.91 -13.70 -9.43
C GLY A 129 -30.27 -14.73 -8.36
N LYS A 130 -31.42 -15.42 -8.54
CA LYS A 130 -31.94 -16.42 -7.60
C LYS A 130 -30.98 -17.58 -7.34
N HIS A 131 -30.24 -18.01 -8.36
CA HIS A 131 -29.33 -19.16 -8.29
C HIS A 131 -27.92 -18.89 -8.84
N LEU A 132 -27.74 -17.85 -9.65
CA LEU A 132 -26.50 -17.59 -10.40
C LEU A 132 -26.07 -16.13 -10.27
N LYS A 133 -24.77 -15.90 -10.42
CA LYS A 133 -24.16 -14.57 -10.52
C LYS A 133 -23.86 -14.27 -11.97
N TYR A 134 -24.12 -13.04 -12.39
CA TYR A 134 -23.95 -12.59 -13.77
C TYR A 134 -23.03 -11.37 -13.83
N ALA A 135 -21.97 -11.46 -14.62
CA ALA A 135 -21.01 -10.38 -14.80
C ALA A 135 -21.42 -9.50 -16.00
N TYR A 136 -21.48 -8.18 -15.78
CA TYR A 136 -21.81 -7.20 -16.81
C TYR A 136 -20.82 -6.04 -16.84
N TYR A 137 -20.44 -5.62 -18.04
CA TYR A 137 -19.88 -4.30 -18.26
C TYR A 137 -21.01 -3.28 -18.34
N HIS A 138 -20.94 -2.20 -17.58
CA HIS A 138 -21.91 -1.12 -17.60
C HIS A 138 -21.25 0.22 -17.86
N CYS A 139 -21.99 1.10 -18.53
CA CYS A 139 -21.55 2.45 -18.83
C CYS A 139 -21.46 3.29 -17.56
N THR A 140 -20.40 4.10 -17.44
CA THR A 140 -20.25 5.06 -16.33
C THR A 140 -20.99 6.38 -16.56
N GLY A 141 -21.56 6.57 -17.75
CA GLY A 141 -22.33 7.77 -18.09
C GLY A 141 -23.61 7.88 -17.27
N TYR A 142 -23.82 9.02 -16.61
CA TYR A 142 -24.91 9.24 -15.63
C TYR A 142 -26.32 8.89 -16.15
N LYS A 143 -26.64 9.24 -17.40
CA LYS A 143 -27.96 8.96 -18.01
C LYS A 143 -27.95 7.74 -18.94
N CYS A 144 -26.81 7.06 -19.10
CA CYS A 144 -26.64 5.98 -20.06
C CYS A 144 -26.83 4.62 -19.38
N LYS A 145 -27.88 3.89 -19.77
CA LYS A 145 -28.18 2.54 -19.25
C LYS A 145 -27.48 1.42 -20.03
N GLY A 146 -26.40 1.74 -20.73
CA GLY A 146 -25.66 0.77 -21.53
C GLY A 146 -25.08 -0.34 -20.68
N GLY A 147 -25.45 -1.58 -20.94
CA GLY A 147 -25.01 -2.77 -20.21
C GLY A 147 -24.81 -3.96 -21.15
N PHE A 148 -23.72 -4.69 -20.96
CA PHE A 148 -23.30 -5.79 -21.84
C PHE A 148 -22.79 -6.96 -21.01
N ARG A 149 -23.11 -8.20 -21.40
CA ARG A 149 -22.59 -9.39 -20.71
C ARG A 149 -21.07 -9.45 -20.83
N ALA A 150 -20.40 -9.64 -19.70
CA ALA A 150 -18.94 -9.64 -19.65
C ALA A 150 -18.33 -10.79 -20.46
N GLU A 151 -18.91 -11.98 -20.33
CA GLU A 151 -18.51 -13.17 -21.09
C GLU A 151 -18.51 -12.90 -22.61
N MET A 152 -19.61 -12.39 -23.15
CA MET A 152 -19.75 -12.09 -24.58
C MET A 152 -18.69 -11.08 -25.07
N LEU A 153 -18.48 -9.99 -24.34
CA LEU A 153 -17.49 -8.97 -24.73
C LEU A 153 -16.06 -9.47 -24.61
N ASN A 154 -15.75 -10.23 -23.55
CA ASN A 154 -14.43 -10.80 -23.35
C ASN A 154 -14.11 -11.81 -24.46
N SER A 155 -15.04 -12.72 -24.79
CA SER A 155 -14.86 -13.70 -25.86
C SER A 155 -14.69 -13.03 -27.23
N CYS A 156 -15.52 -12.03 -27.56
CA CYS A 156 -15.39 -11.28 -28.81
C CYS A 156 -14.04 -10.55 -28.92
N TYR A 157 -13.53 -10.03 -27.80
CA TYR A 157 -12.22 -9.40 -27.77
C TYR A 157 -11.10 -10.44 -27.93
N GLU A 158 -11.20 -11.59 -27.27
CA GLU A 158 -10.24 -12.69 -27.40
C GLU A 158 -10.15 -13.20 -28.85
N GLU A 159 -11.29 -13.35 -29.52
CA GLU A 159 -11.33 -13.70 -30.95
C GLU A 159 -10.63 -12.66 -31.84
N LYS A 160 -10.75 -11.37 -31.51
CA LYS A 160 -10.02 -10.31 -32.22
C LYS A 160 -8.52 -10.39 -31.94
N LEU A 161 -8.11 -10.66 -30.71
CA LEU A 161 -6.70 -10.84 -30.36
C LEU A 161 -6.07 -12.01 -31.12
N LYS A 162 -6.79 -13.13 -31.27
CA LYS A 162 -6.32 -14.30 -32.03
C LYS A 162 -6.05 -14.02 -33.51
N LYS A 163 -6.63 -12.95 -34.08
CA LYS A 163 -6.38 -12.53 -35.47
C LYS A 163 -5.09 -11.74 -35.62
N ILE A 164 -4.50 -11.27 -34.53
CA ILE A 164 -3.23 -10.54 -34.54
C ILE A 164 -2.11 -11.57 -34.70
N HIS A 165 -1.44 -11.54 -35.85
CA HIS A 165 -0.27 -12.37 -36.13
C HIS A 165 0.98 -11.52 -35.99
N LEU A 166 1.89 -11.93 -35.10
CA LEU A 166 3.20 -11.32 -34.94
C LEU A 166 4.24 -12.18 -35.64
N ARG A 167 5.29 -11.55 -36.15
CA ARG A 167 6.42 -12.31 -36.69
C ARG A 167 7.26 -12.88 -35.52
N PRO A 168 7.88 -14.07 -35.66
CA PRO A 168 8.72 -14.70 -34.66
C PRO A 168 9.71 -13.73 -33.98
N GLU A 169 10.33 -12.86 -34.76
CA GLU A 169 11.36 -11.90 -34.32
C GLU A 169 10.81 -10.79 -33.42
N VAL A 170 9.50 -10.52 -33.49
CA VAL A 170 8.82 -9.48 -32.70
C VAL A 170 8.35 -10.01 -31.34
N TYR A 171 8.20 -11.34 -31.18
CA TYR A 171 7.71 -11.91 -29.92
C TYR A 171 8.66 -11.66 -28.76
N GLU A 172 9.97 -11.84 -28.98
CA GLU A 172 10.97 -11.60 -27.94
C GLU A 172 10.98 -10.13 -27.51
N LEU A 173 10.99 -9.21 -28.48
CA LEU A 173 10.92 -7.78 -28.22
C LEU A 173 9.65 -7.40 -27.44
N LEU A 174 8.49 -7.94 -27.84
CA LEU A 174 7.23 -7.69 -27.15
C LEU A 174 7.26 -8.24 -25.72
N GLY A 175 7.88 -9.42 -25.50
CA GLY A 175 8.11 -9.99 -24.18
C GLY A 175 8.86 -9.02 -23.27
N PHE A 176 10.00 -8.50 -23.74
CA PHE A 176 10.78 -7.51 -22.99
C PHE A 176 10.00 -6.22 -22.69
N VAL A 177 9.20 -5.73 -23.65
CA VAL A 177 8.36 -4.54 -23.43
C VAL A 177 7.28 -4.82 -22.38
N LEU A 178 6.63 -5.97 -22.43
CA LEU A 178 5.58 -6.34 -21.46
C LEU A 178 6.14 -6.54 -20.04
N GLU A 179 7.34 -7.12 -19.93
CA GLU A 179 8.05 -7.29 -18.67
C GLU A 179 8.55 -5.94 -18.11
N GLY A 180 9.10 -5.07 -18.96
CA GLY A 180 9.65 -3.77 -18.58
C GLY A 180 8.60 -2.72 -18.26
N GLU A 181 7.49 -2.69 -18.99
CA GLU A 181 6.38 -1.75 -18.73
C GLU A 181 5.48 -2.21 -17.59
N ASN A 182 5.50 -3.52 -17.26
CA ASN A 182 4.71 -4.19 -16.22
C ASN A 182 3.43 -3.38 -15.90
N ILE A 183 2.60 -3.20 -16.93
CA ILE A 183 1.56 -2.14 -17.07
C ILE A 183 0.54 -2.20 -15.91
N PHE A 184 0.52 -3.31 -15.17
CA PHE A 184 -0.27 -3.55 -13.96
C PHE A 184 0.36 -3.08 -12.64
N THR A 185 1.62 -2.64 -12.62
CA THR A 185 2.38 -2.18 -11.43
C THR A 185 2.55 -0.67 -11.32
N ARG A 186 2.53 0.12 -12.41
CA ARG A 186 2.57 1.60 -12.30
C ARG A 186 1.41 2.21 -11.47
N ARG A 187 0.31 1.48 -11.29
CA ARG A 187 -0.78 1.85 -10.36
C ARG A 187 -0.55 1.43 -8.89
N ARG A 188 0.46 0.59 -8.63
CA ARG A 188 0.87 0.04 -7.33
C ARG A 188 2.05 0.78 -6.69
N GLU A 189 2.73 1.68 -7.38
CA GLU A 189 3.89 2.40 -6.81
C GLU A 189 3.50 3.23 -5.57
N HIS A 190 2.26 3.72 -5.47
CA HIS A 190 1.76 4.35 -4.23
C HIS A 190 1.47 3.39 -3.06
N ILE A 191 1.61 2.06 -3.23
CA ILE A 191 1.27 1.05 -2.21
C ILE A 191 2.55 0.37 -1.65
N ASP A 192 3.65 0.31 -2.42
CA ASP A 192 4.88 -0.37 -2.00
C ASP A 192 5.83 0.49 -1.13
N ASP A 193 5.54 1.77 -0.88
CA ASP A 193 6.31 2.62 0.04
C ASP A 193 6.40 2.01 1.45
N GLY A 194 5.31 1.37 1.92
CA GLY A 194 5.30 0.69 3.23
C GLY A 194 6.23 -0.52 3.32
N ARG A 195 6.46 -1.24 2.22
CA ARG A 195 7.44 -2.35 2.17
C ARG A 195 8.88 -1.83 2.19
N LYS A 196 9.13 -0.70 1.55
CA LYS A 196 10.45 -0.04 1.53
C LYS A 196 10.90 0.31 2.96
N TYR A 197 10.01 0.84 3.79
CA TYR A 197 10.29 1.13 5.21
C TYR A 197 10.57 -0.12 6.06
N TYR A 198 9.85 -1.23 5.84
CA TYR A 198 10.09 -2.48 6.58
C TYR A 198 11.44 -3.14 6.19
N ILE A 199 11.82 -3.09 4.91
CA ILE A 199 13.12 -3.61 4.44
C ILE A 199 14.28 -2.72 4.95
N LEU A 200 14.10 -1.40 5.00
CA LEU A 200 15.08 -0.46 5.55
C LEU A 200 15.28 -0.63 7.06
N SER A 201 14.23 -0.94 7.84
CA SER A 201 14.34 -1.17 9.29
C SER A 201 15.02 -2.50 9.63
N GLN A 202 14.84 -3.55 8.82
CA GLN A 202 15.58 -4.82 8.98
C GLN A 202 17.06 -4.67 8.57
N ASN A 203 17.38 -3.86 7.55
CA ASN A 203 18.76 -3.66 7.11
C ASN A 203 19.59 -2.73 8.01
N LYS A 204 18.99 -1.77 8.72
CA LYS A 204 19.71 -0.92 9.69
C LYS A 204 20.20 -1.69 10.92
N ASN A 205 19.47 -2.72 11.36
CA ASN A 205 19.90 -3.60 12.46
C ASN A 205 21.14 -4.43 12.10
N PHE A 206 21.40 -4.67 10.81
CA PHE A 206 22.58 -5.43 10.36
C PHE A 206 23.84 -4.56 10.21
N ILE A 207 23.69 -3.25 9.98
CA ILE A 207 24.82 -2.31 9.80
C ILE A 207 25.33 -1.81 11.16
N PHE A 208 24.43 -1.65 12.16
CA PHE A 208 24.83 -1.15 13.49
C PHE A 208 25.65 -2.18 14.30
N GLN A 209 25.33 -3.48 14.19
CA GLN A 209 26.10 -4.53 14.89
C GLN A 209 27.52 -4.74 14.31
N ARG A 210 27.75 -4.45 13.02
CA ARG A 210 29.10 -4.52 12.42
C ARG A 210 29.99 -3.35 12.82
N GLN A 211 29.43 -2.18 13.08
CA GLN A 211 30.21 -1.01 13.51
C GLN A 211 30.62 -1.11 14.99
N GLU A 212 29.79 -1.67 15.87
CA GLU A 212 30.19 -1.91 17.26
C GLU A 212 31.22 -3.06 17.38
N SER A 213 31.08 -4.16 16.60
CA SER A 213 32.07 -5.25 16.65
C SER A 213 33.45 -4.85 16.11
N THR A 214 33.50 -3.98 15.09
CA THR A 214 34.78 -3.49 14.53
C THR A 214 35.41 -2.37 15.38
N PHE A 215 34.60 -1.62 16.13
CA PHE A 215 35.06 -0.60 17.07
C PHE A 215 35.65 -1.20 18.36
N TRP A 216 35.07 -2.28 18.90
CA TRP A 216 35.62 -2.96 20.09
C TRP A 216 36.86 -3.84 19.80
N MET A 217 36.95 -4.43 18.59
CA MET A 217 38.14 -5.18 18.17
C MET A 217 39.36 -4.29 17.94
N ARG A 218 39.20 -3.06 17.43
CA ARG A 218 40.33 -2.12 17.23
C ARG A 218 40.84 -1.48 18.51
N ARG A 219 40.00 -1.38 19.55
CA ARG A 219 40.37 -0.76 20.83
C ARG A 219 41.13 -1.70 21.77
N SER A 220 40.93 -3.02 21.60
CA SER A 220 41.65 -4.06 22.36
C SER A 220 43.06 -4.34 21.79
N THR A 221 43.30 -4.10 20.51
CA THR A 221 44.65 -4.21 19.92
C THR A 221 45.57 -3.02 20.27
N LEU A 222 45.00 -1.83 20.51
CA LEU A 222 45.77 -0.61 20.84
C LEU A 222 46.18 -0.50 22.32
N MET A 223 45.65 -1.35 23.21
CA MET A 223 46.06 -1.40 24.62
C MET A 223 47.14 -2.44 24.93
N ILE A 224 47.53 -3.27 23.95
CA ILE A 224 48.58 -4.31 24.12
C ILE A 224 49.95 -3.82 23.61
N SER A 225 50.02 -2.69 22.90
CA SER A 225 51.28 -2.14 22.36
C SER A 225 51.83 -0.93 23.14
N ALA A 226 51.37 -0.71 24.37
CA ALA A 226 51.89 0.32 25.28
C ALA A 226 52.27 -0.30 26.62
N ASN A 227 53.27 -1.18 26.60
CA ASN A 227 54.12 -1.54 27.75
C ASN A 227 55.46 -2.06 27.23
#